data_AF-A0A497HHR6-F1
#
_entry.id   AF-A0A497HHR6-F1
#
_cell.length_a   1.000
_cell.length_b   1.000
_cell.length_c   1.000
_cell.angle_alpha   90.00
_cell.angle_beta   90.00
_cell.angle_gamma   90.00
#
_symmetry.space_group_name_H-M   'P 1'
#
loop_
_entity.id
_entity.type
_entity.pdbx_description
1 polymer ?
#
loop_
_entity_poly.entity_id
_entity_poly.type
_entity_poly.pdbx_seq_one_letter_code
_entity_poly.pdbx_strand_id
1 'polypeptide(L)'
;MFNAIHALELALKSALLKRQPSSWKTHNVGGIFSKLFKTEVNDEDCRRINVILSKYNLPRYPSNYLPDATEIKRDIAFIKRIIYDIIPELIRS
;
A
#
# COMPACT_ATOMS: atom_id res chain seq x y z
N MET A 1 -2.22 -11.05 7.61
CA MET A 1 -1.56 -10.24 6.56
C MET A 1 -2.56 -9.64 5.58
N PHE A 2 -3.49 -10.42 4.99
CA PHE A 2 -4.48 -9.93 4.01
C PHE A 2 -5.12 -8.57 4.37
N ASN A 3 -5.75 -8.47 5.55
CA ASN A 3 -6.45 -7.24 5.98
C ASN A 3 -5.53 -6.02 6.04
N ALA A 4 -4.25 -6.19 6.41
CA ALA A 4 -3.30 -5.10 6.45
C ALA A 4 -2.95 -4.62 5.02
N ILE A 5 -2.73 -5.55 4.08
CA ILE A 5 -2.50 -5.21 2.67
C ILE A 5 -3.73 -4.52 2.09
N HIS A 6 -4.94 -5.01 2.40
CA HIS A 6 -6.18 -4.39 1.92
C HIS A 6 -6.40 -2.99 2.51
N ALA A 7 -6.08 -2.79 3.80
CA ALA A 7 -6.13 -1.45 4.41
C ALA A 7 -5.16 -0.49 3.72
N LEU A 8 -3.93 -0.93 3.41
CA LEU A 8 -2.97 -0.16 2.63
C LEU A 8 -3.57 0.21 1.26
N GLU A 9 -4.11 -0.76 0.54
CA GLU A 9 -4.72 -0.56 -0.78
C GLU A 9 -5.82 0.52 -0.75
N LEU A 10 -6.74 0.43 0.21
CA LEU A 10 -7.83 1.41 0.37
C LEU A 10 -7.30 2.81 0.71
N ALA A 11 -6.29 2.90 1.57
CA ALA A 11 -5.66 4.18 1.91
C ALA A 11 -5.01 4.82 0.68
N LEU A 12 -4.25 4.06 -0.12
CA LEU A 12 -3.65 4.55 -1.37
C LEU A 12 -4.73 5.02 -2.36
N LYS A 13 -5.84 4.28 -2.48
CA LYS A 13 -6.98 4.68 -3.32
C LYS A 13 -7.61 5.99 -2.88
N SER A 14 -7.67 6.27 -1.58
CA SER A 14 -8.20 7.54 -1.08
C SER A 14 -7.33 8.74 -1.48
N ALA A 15 -6.00 8.63 -1.36
CA ALA A 15 -5.07 9.65 -1.85
C ALA A 15 -5.16 9.80 -3.38
N LEU A 16 -5.18 8.69 -4.11
CA LEU A 16 -5.34 8.71 -5.57
C LEU A 16 -6.65 9.36 -6.01
N LEU A 17 -7.77 9.11 -5.32
CA LEU A 17 -9.07 9.70 -5.62
C LEU A 17 -9.04 11.23 -5.45
N LYS A 18 -8.34 11.72 -4.42
CA LYS A 18 -8.13 13.16 -4.19
C LYS A 18 -7.29 13.79 -5.31
N ARG A 19 -6.19 13.16 -5.73
CA ARG A 19 -5.28 13.67 -6.77
C ARG A 19 -5.87 13.58 -8.18
N GLN A 20 -6.55 12.48 -8.48
CA GLN A 20 -7.15 12.20 -9.77
C GLN A 20 -8.49 11.46 -9.57
N PRO A 21 -9.63 12.19 -9.63
CA PRO A 21 -10.95 11.64 -9.39
C PRO A 21 -11.34 10.58 -10.43
N SER A 22 -11.03 9.32 -10.14
CA SER A 22 -11.35 8.18 -10.99
C SER A 22 -11.56 6.92 -10.14
N SER A 23 -12.25 5.92 -10.71
CA SER A 23 -12.52 4.66 -10.02
C SER A 23 -11.32 3.71 -10.15
N TRP A 24 -10.50 3.63 -9.09
CA TRP A 24 -9.36 2.71 -9.00
C TRP A 24 -9.83 1.32 -8.60
N LYS A 25 -10.28 0.51 -9.57
CA LYS A 25 -10.87 -0.82 -9.32
C LYS A 25 -9.83 -1.94 -9.12
N THR A 26 -8.59 -1.75 -9.57
CA THR A 26 -7.55 -2.79 -9.50
C THR A 26 -6.92 -2.86 -8.10
N HIS A 27 -6.35 -4.01 -7.74
CA HIS A 27 -5.59 -4.19 -6.49
C HIS A 27 -4.14 -3.68 -6.55
N ASN A 28 -3.62 -3.47 -7.77
CA ASN A 28 -2.24 -3.05 -8.01
C ASN A 28 -2.15 -1.54 -8.22
N VAL A 29 -2.57 -0.76 -7.22
CA VAL A 29 -2.54 0.70 -7.27
C VAL A 29 -1.17 1.30 -6.94
N GLY A 30 -0.20 0.49 -6.47
CA GLY A 30 1.12 0.96 -6.06
C GLY A 30 1.91 1.67 -7.17
N GLY A 31 1.84 1.18 -8.41
CA GLY A 31 2.55 1.79 -9.54
C GLY A 31 2.01 3.18 -9.89
N ILE A 32 0.68 3.33 -9.97
CA ILE A 32 0.07 4.63 -10.24
C ILE A 32 0.23 5.60 -9.07
N PHE A 33 0.15 5.11 -7.82
CA PHE A 33 0.45 5.89 -6.63
C PHE A 33 1.87 6.45 -6.68
N SER A 34 2.86 5.60 -6.92
CA SER A 34 4.27 6.01 -7.02
C SER A 34 4.48 7.06 -8.12
N LYS A 35 3.80 6.92 -9.25
CA LYS A 35 3.87 7.89 -10.35
C LYS A 35 3.30 9.26 -9.97
N LEU A 36 2.15 9.30 -9.31
CA LEU A 36 1.42 10.53 -9.02
C LEU A 36 1.93 11.27 -7.78
N PHE A 37 2.62 10.58 -6.86
CA PHE A 37 3.12 11.12 -5.60
C PHE A 37 4.64 11.06 -5.46
N LYS A 38 5.38 10.92 -6.58
CA LYS A 38 6.84 10.78 -6.60
C LYS A 38 7.58 11.94 -5.91
N THR A 39 6.99 13.12 -5.89
CA THR A 39 7.59 14.32 -5.29
C THR A 39 7.30 14.46 -3.80
N GLU A 40 6.30 13.73 -3.29
CA GLU A 40 5.80 13.84 -1.92
C GLU A 40 6.10 12.59 -1.09
N VAL A 41 6.27 11.44 -1.74
CA VAL A 41 6.60 10.16 -1.10
C VAL A 41 7.94 9.69 -1.62
N ASN A 42 8.83 9.34 -0.70
CA ASN A 42 10.17 8.89 -1.07
C ASN A 42 10.13 7.56 -1.88
N ASP A 43 11.17 7.34 -2.69
CA ASP A 43 11.27 6.20 -3.59
C ASP A 43 11.31 4.85 -2.84
N GLU A 44 11.88 4.81 -1.63
CA GLU A 44 11.96 3.60 -0.80
C GLU A 44 10.58 3.13 -0.35
N ASP A 45 9.73 4.06 0.10
CA ASP A 45 8.36 3.82 0.52
C ASP A 45 7.51 3.36 -0.67
N CYS A 46 7.65 4.04 -1.81
CA CYS A 46 7.00 3.63 -3.06
C CYS A 46 7.38 2.20 -3.45
N ARG A 47 8.67 1.86 -3.36
CA ARG A 47 9.15 0.49 -3.63
C ARG A 47 8.58 -0.51 -2.65
N ARG A 48 8.58 -0.21 -1.35
CA ARG A 48 8.06 -1.12 -0.32
C ARG A 48 6.56 -1.34 -0.43
N ILE A 49 5.79 -0.30 -0.77
CA ILE A 49 4.35 -0.42 -1.08
C ILE A 49 4.12 -1.44 -2.20
N ASN A 50 4.85 -1.33 -3.31
CA ASN A 50 4.71 -2.26 -4.44
C ASN A 50 5.07 -3.71 -4.06
N VAL A 51 6.10 -3.91 -3.24
CA VAL A 51 6.48 -5.22 -2.70
C VAL A 51 5.37 -5.81 -1.81
N ILE A 52 4.72 -4.99 -0.98
CA ILE A 52 3.65 -5.46 -0.09
C ILE A 52 2.38 -5.80 -0.90
N LEU A 53 1.99 -4.95 -1.86
CA LEU A 53 0.80 -5.17 -2.68
C LEU A 53 0.93 -6.40 -3.59
N SER A 54 2.13 -6.74 -4.09
CA SER A 54 2.33 -7.95 -4.90
C SER A 54 1.99 -9.24 -4.14
N LYS A 55 2.05 -9.20 -2.80
CA LYS A 55 1.71 -10.32 -1.92
C LYS A 55 0.21 -10.46 -1.66
N TYR A 56 -0.66 -9.60 -2.20
CA TYR A 56 -2.11 -9.57 -1.88
C TYR A 56 -2.82 -10.92 -2.08
N ASN A 57 -2.38 -11.72 -3.06
CA ASN A 57 -2.96 -13.04 -3.34
C ASN A 57 -2.44 -14.16 -2.43
N LEU A 58 -1.24 -14.02 -1.86
CA LEU A 58 -0.58 -15.11 -1.10
C LEU A 58 -1.38 -15.55 0.13
N PRO A 59 -1.97 -14.65 0.94
CA PRO A 59 -2.76 -15.05 2.10
C PRO A 59 -4.15 -15.60 1.74
N ARG A 60 -4.60 -15.49 0.49
CA ARG A 60 -5.97 -15.83 0.07
C ARG A 60 -6.10 -17.22 -0.52
N TYR A 61 -5.04 -17.72 -1.15
CA TYR A 61 -5.04 -19.02 -1.80
C TYR A 61 -4.07 -19.96 -1.09
N PRO A 62 -4.38 -21.27 -1.06
CA PRO A 62 -3.43 -22.28 -0.60
C PRO A 62 -2.11 -22.09 -1.35
N SER A 63 -1.04 -21.81 -0.61
CA SER A 63 0.30 -21.67 -1.16
C SER A 63 1.30 -22.23 -0.17
N ASN A 64 2.47 -22.64 -0.66
CA ASN A 64 3.59 -23.03 0.19
C ASN A 64 4.25 -21.82 0.89
N TYR A 65 3.57 -20.66 0.88
CA TYR A 65 4.05 -19.45 1.52
C TYR A 65 3.89 -19.59 3.04
N LEU A 66 5.01 -19.80 3.72
CA LEU A 66 5.11 -19.71 5.17
C LEU A 66 5.62 -18.31 5.50
N PRO A 67 4.75 -17.39 5.95
CA PRO A 67 5.20 -16.05 6.25
C PRO A 67 6.09 -16.03 7.50
N ASP A 68 7.23 -15.33 7.40
CA ASP A 68 8.07 -15.05 8.55
C ASP A 68 7.37 -14.03 9.48
N ALA A 69 7.28 -14.37 10.77
CA ALA A 69 6.60 -13.52 11.76
C ALA A 69 7.31 -12.16 11.92
N THR A 70 8.64 -12.12 11.75
CA THR A 70 9.41 -10.88 11.83
C THR A 70 9.11 -9.98 10.64
N GLU A 71 9.06 -10.55 9.44
CA GLU A 71 8.66 -9.86 8.21
C GLU A 71 7.22 -9.32 8.32
N ILE A 72 6.26 -10.13 8.79
CA ILE A 72 4.87 -9.68 9.00
C ILE A 72 4.84 -8.46 9.93
N LYS A 73 5.56 -8.50 11.06
CA LYS A 73 5.57 -7.39 12.02
C LYS A 73 6.13 -6.11 11.39
N ARG A 74 7.21 -6.22 10.62
CA ARG A 74 7.81 -5.10 9.88
C ARG A 74 6.84 -4.53 8.84
N ASP A 75 6.17 -5.40 8.09
CA ASP A 75 5.19 -4.98 7.08
C ASP A 75 3.99 -4.28 7.72
N ILE A 76 3.46 -4.80 8.83
CA ILE A 76 2.36 -4.16 9.55
C ILE A 76 2.78 -2.79 10.10
N ALA A 77 3.98 -2.67 10.67
CA ALA A 77 4.49 -1.39 11.16
C ALA A 77 4.64 -0.36 10.02
N PHE A 78 5.20 -0.80 8.90
CA PHE A 78 5.30 0.01 7.69
C PHE A 78 3.92 0.48 7.20
N ILE A 79 2.96 -0.44 7.06
CA ILE A 79 1.59 -0.15 6.62
C ILE A 79 0.93 0.88 7.54
N LYS A 80 1.09 0.73 8.86
CA LYS A 80 0.55 1.69 9.83
C LYS A 80 1.11 3.10 9.60
N ARG A 81 2.44 3.23 9.43
CA ARG A 81 3.07 4.52 9.14
C ARG A 81 2.53 5.15 7.85
N ILE A 82 2.40 4.37 6.78
CA ILE A 82 1.80 4.89 5.53
C ILE A 82 0.38 5.41 5.78
N ILE A 83 -0.47 4.63 6.46
CA ILE A 83 -1.89 4.95 6.65
C ILE A 83 -2.09 6.14 7.61
N TYR A 84 -1.33 6.22 8.69
CA TYR A 84 -1.55 7.23 9.73
C TYR A 84 -0.77 8.51 9.52
N ASP A 85 0.40 8.44 8.89
CA ASP A 85 1.30 9.59 8.81
C ASP A 85 1.32 10.16 7.39
N ILE A 86 1.53 9.32 6.37
CA ILE A 86 1.71 9.80 4.98
C ILE A 86 0.39 10.10 4.28
N ILE A 87 -0.55 9.15 4.26
CA ILE A 87 -1.80 9.29 3.48
C ILE A 87 -2.62 10.52 3.91
N PRO A 88 -2.78 10.84 5.19
CA PRO A 88 -3.51 12.04 5.61
C PRO A 88 -2.88 13.34 5.11
N GLU A 89 -1.55 13.41 5.03
CA GLU A 89 -0.85 14.58 4.49
C GLU A 89 -1.16 14.77 3.00
N LEU A 90 -1.13 13.70 2.22
CA LEU A 90 -1.42 13.73 0.77
C LEU A 90 -2.88 14.08 0.43
N ILE A 91 -3.81 13.87 1.37
CA ILE A 91 -5.23 14.20 1.19
C ILE A 91 -5.52 15.64 1.60
N ARG A 92 -4.79 16.16 2.58
CA ARG A 92 -4.95 17.54 3.10
C ARG A 92 -4.29 18.58 2.20
N SER A 93 -3.22 18.22 1.49
CA SER A 93 -2.62 19.04 0.42
C SER A 93 -3.57 19.25 -0.74
#